data_AF-S9PP63-F1
#
_entry.id   AF-S9PP63-F1
#
_cell.length_a   1.000
_cell.length_b   1.000
_cell.length_c   1.000
_cell.angle_alpha   90.00
_cell.angle_beta   90.00
_cell.angle_gamma   90.00
#
_symmetry.space_group_name_H-M   'P 1'
#
loop_
_entity.id
_entity.type
_entity.pdbx_description
1 polymer ?
#
loop_
_entity_poly.entity_id
_entity_poly.type
_entity_poly.pdbx_seq_one_letter_code
_entity_poly.pdbx_strand_id
1 'polypeptide(L)'
;MPVFAPHPSLLTLVAPAEGRLRDSGASSAVEDGSAYFPQSVASGEPGADGVVLWTRAVDPSHPGAPLVLTLQVARDEHFAHRVLEVPGLCTTPVRDHTLKVRVTNLAPSTRYHYRFVLEKNGRTLGSPRGRTRTGPAPASDRPLHFVVASYRDLLGSGDDTGQRLSRHEEDLDFILLLGDSLHEEGSFRGLSARARRDLCRAWRTHPVVRQVHAHHPFLVLWEGDVPGSGWEERTRRILCDYLPIRPSWQLFAGRPRPAARPVVSAARPSRRERPWRLPFAA
;
A
#
# COMPACT_ATOMS: atom_id res chain seq x y z
N MET A 1 23.05 20.33 5.54
CA MET A 1 22.08 19.33 5.01
C MET A 1 21.64 18.46 6.16
N PRO A 2 20.36 18.42 6.57
CA PRO A 2 19.95 17.48 7.60
C PRO A 2 20.13 16.06 7.05
N VAL A 3 20.91 15.26 7.76
CA VAL A 3 21.09 13.83 7.49
C VAL A 3 19.75 13.17 7.84
N PHE A 4 19.01 12.73 6.82
CA PHE A 4 17.80 11.95 7.03
C PHE A 4 18.20 10.60 7.62
N ALA A 5 17.59 10.23 8.75
CA ALA A 5 17.79 8.91 9.35
C ALA A 5 17.47 7.81 8.31
N PRO A 6 18.22 6.68 8.32
CA PRO A 6 17.87 5.53 7.48
C PRO A 6 16.42 5.13 7.74
N HIS A 7 15.65 4.92 6.68
CA HIS A 7 14.28 4.45 6.82
C HIS A 7 14.32 3.08 7.53
N PRO A 8 13.59 2.88 8.64
CA PRO A 8 13.58 1.59 9.32
C PRO A 8 13.05 0.52 8.35
N SER A 9 13.71 -0.63 8.34
CA SER A 9 13.30 -1.81 7.58
C SER A 9 11.83 -2.12 7.83
N LEU A 10 11.09 -2.53 6.79
CA LEU A 10 9.70 -2.95 6.95
C LEU A 10 9.65 -4.12 7.95
N LEU A 11 8.88 -3.96 9.03
CA LEU A 11 8.68 -5.04 10.00
C LEU A 11 8.01 -6.22 9.30
N THR A 12 8.64 -7.39 9.37
CA THR A 12 8.07 -8.63 8.83
C THR A 12 7.63 -9.52 9.99
N LEU A 13 6.36 -9.91 9.98
CA LEU A 13 5.73 -10.81 10.94
C LEU A 13 5.37 -12.10 10.22
N VAL A 14 5.65 -13.23 10.87
CA VAL A 14 5.35 -14.55 10.33
C VAL A 14 4.11 -15.06 11.05
N ALA A 15 3.03 -15.34 10.32
CA ALA A 15 1.87 -16.01 10.90
C ALA A 15 2.28 -17.42 11.36
N PRO A 16 1.86 -17.88 12.56
CA PRO A 16 2.07 -19.27 12.95
C PRO A 16 1.43 -20.22 11.94
N ALA A 17 1.97 -21.44 11.83
CA ALA A 17 1.35 -22.50 11.05
C ALA A 17 -0.12 -22.68 11.47
N GLU A 18 -0.99 -22.90 10.49
CA GLU A 18 -2.44 -22.91 10.66
C GLU A 18 -2.90 -23.77 11.85
N GLY A 19 -3.83 -23.24 12.65
CA GLY A 19 -4.41 -23.94 13.81
C GLY A 19 -3.75 -23.70 15.17
N ARG A 20 -2.77 -22.79 15.29
CA ARG A 20 -2.03 -22.58 16.56
C ARG A 20 -2.46 -21.40 17.44
N LEU A 21 -3.28 -20.47 16.96
CA LEU A 21 -3.82 -19.44 17.86
C LEU A 21 -5.07 -19.99 18.51
N ARG A 22 -5.00 -20.17 19.84
CA ARG A 22 -6.13 -20.60 20.67
C ARG A 22 -7.22 -19.55 20.63
N ASP A 23 -8.46 -20.01 20.64
CA ASP A 23 -9.63 -19.21 20.98
C ASP A 23 -9.38 -18.55 22.35
N SER A 24 -9.17 -17.24 22.36
CA SER A 24 -8.91 -16.52 23.60
C SER A 24 -10.25 -16.29 24.29
N GLY A 25 -10.47 -16.98 25.40
CA GLY A 25 -11.59 -16.73 26.30
C GLY A 25 -11.74 -15.22 26.62
N ALA A 26 -13.00 -14.80 26.73
CA ALA A 26 -13.44 -13.44 27.03
C ALA A 26 -12.61 -12.34 26.33
N SER A 27 -12.76 -12.22 24.99
CA SER A 27 -12.39 -10.98 24.29
C SER A 27 -13.17 -9.84 24.92
N SER A 28 -12.49 -8.83 25.47
CA SER A 28 -13.11 -7.52 25.65
C SER A 28 -13.70 -7.11 24.31
N ALA A 29 -14.91 -6.54 24.32
CA ALA A 29 -15.54 -6.08 23.10
C ALA A 29 -14.64 -4.99 22.50
N VAL A 30 -14.17 -5.19 21.26
CA VAL A 30 -13.40 -4.18 20.55
C VAL A 30 -14.37 -3.13 20.07
N GLU A 31 -14.29 -1.94 20.67
CA GLU A 31 -15.13 -0.80 20.35
C GLU A 31 -14.63 -0.07 19.09
N ASP A 32 -15.46 0.78 18.50
CA ASP A 32 -15.04 1.62 17.37
C ASP A 32 -13.97 2.63 17.80
N GLY A 33 -12.78 2.47 17.23
CA GLY A 33 -11.63 3.35 17.41
C GLY A 33 -11.38 4.26 16.22
N SER A 34 -12.29 4.37 15.25
CA SER A 34 -12.08 5.09 13.98
C SER A 34 -11.54 6.52 14.13
N ALA A 35 -11.83 7.21 15.23
CA ALA A 35 -11.27 8.52 15.55
C ALA A 35 -9.73 8.52 15.68
N TYR A 36 -9.14 7.40 16.08
CA TYR A 36 -7.70 7.20 16.18
C TYR A 36 -7.06 6.78 14.85
N PHE A 37 -7.86 6.37 13.86
CA PHE A 37 -7.40 5.89 12.55
C PHE A 37 -7.98 6.75 11.41
N PRO A 38 -7.64 8.05 11.34
CA PRO A 38 -8.31 9.01 10.45
C PRO A 38 -8.18 8.68 8.96
N GLN A 39 -7.12 7.97 8.56
CA GLN A 39 -6.89 7.50 7.19
C GLN A 39 -7.25 6.03 6.98
N SER A 40 -8.01 5.43 7.89
CA SER A 40 -8.40 4.01 7.84
C SER A 40 -7.18 3.08 7.80
N VAL A 41 -7.40 1.88 7.27
CA VAL A 41 -6.40 0.85 6.99
C VAL A 41 -6.18 0.68 5.49
N ALA A 42 -5.13 -0.02 5.10
CA ALA A 42 -4.89 -0.45 3.73
C ALA A 42 -4.09 -1.75 3.67
N SER A 43 -4.21 -2.49 2.56
CA SER A 43 -3.38 -3.66 2.30
C SER A 43 -2.83 -3.62 0.87
N GLY A 44 -1.71 -4.31 0.64
CA GLY A 44 -1.04 -4.30 -0.64
C GLY A 44 0.08 -5.32 -0.77
N GLU A 45 0.70 -5.32 -1.93
CA GLU A 45 1.69 -6.33 -2.35
C GLU A 45 1.24 -7.77 -2.07
N PRO A 46 0.10 -8.22 -2.66
CA PRO A 46 -0.40 -9.56 -2.46
C PRO A 46 0.53 -10.58 -3.10
N GLY A 47 1.39 -11.19 -2.28
CA GLY A 47 2.22 -12.33 -2.65
C GLY A 47 1.51 -13.64 -2.32
N ALA A 48 2.04 -14.74 -2.85
CA ALA A 48 1.50 -16.08 -2.59
C ALA A 48 1.40 -16.42 -1.10
N ASP A 49 2.34 -15.92 -0.30
CA ASP A 49 2.50 -16.27 1.11
C ASP A 49 2.20 -15.12 2.07
N GLY A 50 1.73 -13.96 1.59
CA GLY A 50 1.70 -12.78 2.43
C GLY A 50 1.26 -11.48 1.78
N VAL A 51 1.05 -10.49 2.63
CA VAL A 51 0.56 -9.14 2.28
C VAL A 51 1.26 -8.09 3.12
N VAL A 52 1.32 -6.85 2.63
CA VAL A 52 1.66 -5.67 3.44
C VAL A 52 0.38 -5.07 3.97
N LEU A 53 0.35 -4.76 5.27
CA LEU A 53 -0.74 -4.09 5.98
C LEU A 53 -0.28 -2.72 6.46
N TRP A 54 -1.15 -1.73 6.33
CA TRP A 54 -0.86 -0.33 6.59
C TRP A 54 -1.96 0.32 7.44
N THR A 55 -1.58 1.22 8.33
CA THR A 55 -2.47 2.22 8.94
C THR A 55 -1.71 3.48 9.34
N ARG A 56 -2.44 4.54 9.68
CA ARG A 56 -1.92 5.70 10.40
C ARG A 56 -2.78 5.91 11.64
N ALA A 57 -2.15 5.90 12.81
CA ALA A 57 -2.85 5.96 14.08
C ALA A 57 -2.40 7.16 14.92
N VAL A 58 -3.33 8.05 15.30
CA VAL A 58 -3.05 9.28 16.04
C VAL A 58 -4.05 9.45 17.17
N ASP A 59 -3.59 9.90 18.34
CA ASP A 59 -4.48 10.33 19.42
C ASP A 59 -4.92 11.78 19.14
N PRO A 60 -6.20 12.06 18.84
CA PRO A 60 -6.65 13.43 18.55
C PRO A 60 -6.40 14.40 19.71
N SER A 61 -6.41 13.92 20.96
CA SER A 61 -6.12 14.71 22.14
C SER A 61 -4.62 14.92 22.37
N HIS A 62 -3.77 14.05 21.82
CA HIS A 62 -2.31 14.10 21.98
C HIS A 62 -1.61 13.76 20.65
N PRO A 63 -1.73 14.62 19.62
CA PRO A 63 -1.32 14.29 18.26
C PRO A 63 0.19 14.07 18.07
N GLY A 64 1.01 14.43 19.05
CA GLY A 64 2.47 14.18 19.06
C GLY A 64 2.89 12.96 19.88
N ALA A 65 1.97 12.25 20.53
CA ALA A 65 2.30 11.11 21.38
C ALA A 65 2.44 9.82 20.56
N PRO A 66 3.44 8.96 20.84
CA PRO A 66 3.51 7.64 20.23
C PRO A 66 2.31 6.77 20.62
N LEU A 67 1.90 5.86 19.75
CA LEU A 67 0.87 4.86 20.02
C LEU A 67 1.44 3.46 19.83
N VAL A 68 1.02 2.55 20.70
CA VAL A 68 1.35 1.11 20.60
C VAL A 68 0.10 0.39 20.15
N LEU A 69 0.21 -0.37 19.07
CA LEU A 69 -0.89 -1.09 18.45
C LEU A 69 -0.70 -2.60 18.57
N THR A 70 -1.80 -3.32 18.55
CA THR A 70 -1.87 -4.75 18.30
C THR A 70 -2.41 -4.98 16.90
N LEU A 71 -1.71 -5.75 16.07
CA LEU A 71 -2.21 -6.19 14.77
C LEU A 71 -2.89 -7.55 14.92
N GLN A 72 -4.12 -7.67 14.44
CA GLN A 72 -4.83 -8.93 14.33
C GLN A 72 -5.11 -9.23 12.85
N VAL A 73 -4.92 -10.49 12.45
CA VAL A 73 -5.29 -11.03 11.12
C VAL A 73 -6.10 -12.30 11.34
N ALA A 74 -7.20 -12.47 10.63
CA ALA A 74 -8.16 -13.57 10.81
C ALA A 74 -8.72 -14.09 9.49
N ARG A 75 -9.30 -15.29 9.52
CA ARG A 75 -10.01 -15.91 8.38
C ARG A 75 -11.44 -15.39 8.22
N ASP A 76 -12.00 -14.79 9.26
CA ASP A 76 -13.37 -14.26 9.30
C ASP A 76 -13.40 -12.81 9.79
N GLU A 77 -14.49 -12.12 9.45
CA GLU A 77 -14.68 -10.69 9.74
C GLU A 77 -14.93 -10.36 11.21
N HIS A 78 -15.27 -11.36 12.02
CA HIS A 78 -15.53 -11.24 13.46
C HIS A 78 -14.27 -11.49 14.30
N PHE A 79 -13.16 -11.88 13.66
CA PHE A 79 -11.90 -12.22 14.30
C PHE A 79 -12.01 -13.39 15.29
N ALA A 80 -12.92 -14.34 15.02
CA ALA A 80 -13.05 -15.58 15.78
C ALA A 80 -11.89 -16.54 15.49
N HIS A 81 -11.45 -16.62 14.23
CA HIS A 81 -10.37 -17.49 13.77
C HIS A 81 -9.15 -16.64 13.40
N ARG A 82 -8.48 -16.10 14.42
CA ARG A 82 -7.25 -15.32 14.22
C ARG A 82 -6.10 -16.23 13.79
N VAL A 83 -5.38 -15.81 12.75
CA VAL A 83 -4.15 -16.44 12.25
C VAL A 83 -2.90 -15.66 12.64
N LEU A 84 -3.05 -14.40 13.05
CA LEU A 84 -1.97 -13.58 13.62
C LEU A 84 -2.56 -12.66 14.70
N GLU A 85 -1.85 -12.54 15.82
CA GLU A 85 -2.08 -11.48 16.82
C GLU A 85 -0.73 -11.05 17.39
N VAL A 86 -0.34 -9.80 17.13
CA VAL A 86 0.97 -9.27 17.52
C VAL A 86 0.80 -7.91 18.20
N PRO A 87 0.99 -7.83 19.53
CA PRO A 87 1.03 -6.56 20.26
C PRO A 87 2.38 -5.85 20.10
N GLY A 88 2.48 -4.63 20.61
CA GLY A 88 3.76 -3.92 20.73
C GLY A 88 4.19 -3.13 19.49
N LEU A 89 3.31 -2.98 18.50
CA LEU A 89 3.62 -2.25 17.26
C LEU A 89 3.55 -0.74 17.51
N CYS A 90 4.69 -0.16 17.87
CA CYS A 90 4.80 1.27 18.16
C CYS A 90 4.84 2.13 16.89
N THR A 91 4.08 3.23 16.86
CA THR A 91 4.11 4.29 15.84
C THR A 91 4.32 5.67 16.44
N THR A 92 5.10 6.52 15.75
CA THR A 92 5.62 7.78 16.31
C THR A 92 5.50 8.96 15.32
N PRO A 93 5.59 10.21 15.80
CA PRO A 93 5.54 11.40 14.93
C PRO A 93 6.62 11.45 13.84
N VAL A 94 7.78 10.82 14.07
CA VAL A 94 8.91 10.82 13.13
C VAL A 94 8.49 10.29 11.75
N ARG A 95 7.61 9.29 11.73
CA ARG A 95 7.05 8.67 10.50
C ARG A 95 5.60 9.08 10.25
N ASP A 96 5.20 10.24 10.75
CA ASP A 96 3.82 10.76 10.74
C ASP A 96 2.79 9.72 11.23
N HIS A 97 3.18 8.96 12.26
CA HIS A 97 2.37 7.91 12.86
C HIS A 97 1.88 6.81 11.91
N THR A 98 2.48 6.69 10.72
CA THR A 98 2.22 5.57 9.80
C THR A 98 2.84 4.28 10.35
N LEU A 99 2.16 3.15 10.18
CA LEU A 99 2.65 1.81 10.51
C LEU A 99 2.46 0.93 9.28
N LYS A 100 3.54 0.26 8.87
CA LYS A 100 3.58 -0.72 7.78
C LYS A 100 4.14 -2.01 8.31
N VAL A 101 3.50 -3.13 7.98
CA VAL A 101 3.91 -4.46 8.40
C VAL A 101 3.73 -5.44 7.24
N ARG A 102 4.76 -6.24 6.92
CA ARG A 102 4.61 -7.42 6.06
C ARG A 102 4.17 -8.59 6.92
N VAL A 103 3.07 -9.22 6.57
CA VAL A 103 2.65 -10.51 7.15
C VAL A 103 2.97 -11.61 6.14
N THR A 104 3.67 -12.66 6.56
CA THR A 104 4.03 -13.83 5.74
C THR A 104 3.49 -15.13 6.34
N ASN A 105 3.74 -16.25 5.66
CA ASN A 105 3.24 -17.58 6.01
C ASN A 105 1.69 -17.66 6.03
N LEU A 106 1.07 -16.91 5.12
CA LEU A 106 -0.35 -17.00 4.83
C LEU A 106 -0.58 -17.99 3.68
N ALA A 107 -1.77 -18.60 3.64
CA ALA A 107 -2.13 -19.48 2.53
C ALA A 107 -2.32 -18.69 1.23
N PRO A 108 -1.95 -19.22 0.06
CA PRO A 108 -2.21 -18.59 -1.24
C PRO A 108 -3.69 -18.41 -1.57
N SER A 109 -3.99 -17.49 -2.49
CA SER A 109 -5.33 -17.19 -3.02
C SER A 109 -6.44 -16.99 -1.98
N THR A 110 -6.06 -16.59 -0.77
CA THR A 110 -6.90 -16.63 0.41
C THR A 110 -7.29 -15.23 0.86
N ARG A 111 -8.58 -15.04 1.18
CA ARG A 111 -9.05 -13.83 1.84
C ARG A 111 -8.76 -13.86 3.33
N TYR A 112 -8.32 -12.71 3.85
CA TYR A 112 -8.12 -12.48 5.27
C TYR A 112 -8.77 -11.15 5.68
N HIS A 113 -9.16 -11.08 6.94
CA HIS A 113 -9.57 -9.85 7.60
C HIS A 113 -8.46 -9.38 8.53
N TYR A 114 -8.30 -8.07 8.68
CA TYR A 114 -7.27 -7.51 9.55
C TYR A 114 -7.73 -6.23 10.22
N ARG A 115 -7.22 -5.95 11.42
CA ARG A 115 -7.45 -4.70 12.14
C ARG A 115 -6.27 -4.37 13.03
N PHE A 116 -6.13 -3.09 13.34
CA PHE A 116 -5.25 -2.60 14.39
C PHE A 116 -6.06 -2.28 15.63
N VAL A 117 -5.54 -2.62 16.80
CA VAL A 117 -6.20 -2.41 18.09
C VAL A 117 -5.31 -1.52 18.95
N LEU A 118 -5.92 -0.55 19.61
CA LEU A 118 -5.30 0.37 20.55
C LEU A 118 -5.95 0.20 21.93
N GLU A 119 -5.14 -0.02 22.95
CA GLU A 119 -5.58 0.06 24.34
C GLU A 119 -5.44 1.50 24.85
N LYS A 120 -6.55 2.12 25.27
CA LYS A 120 -6.55 3.50 25.76
C LYS A 120 -7.61 3.70 26.83
N ASN A 121 -7.22 4.24 27.99
CA ASN A 121 -8.13 4.55 29.10
C ASN A 121 -9.01 3.34 29.52
N GLY A 122 -8.44 2.14 29.52
CA GLY A 122 -9.16 0.90 29.86
C GLY A 122 -10.11 0.39 28.77
N ARG A 123 -10.09 1.00 27.58
CA ARG A 123 -10.91 0.60 26.42
C ARG A 123 -10.04 0.00 25.32
N THR A 124 -10.57 -1.03 24.69
CA THR A 124 -10.00 -1.70 23.52
C THR A 124 -10.63 -1.10 22.26
N LEU A 125 -9.88 -0.27 21.52
CA LEU A 125 -10.37 0.50 20.37
C LEU A 125 -9.82 -0.07 19.07
N GLY A 126 -10.71 -0.49 18.16
CA GLY A 126 -10.34 -1.06 16.87
C GLY A 126 -10.32 -0.05 15.73
N SER A 127 -9.39 -0.21 14.79
CA SER A 127 -9.47 0.43 13.49
C SER A 127 -10.71 -0.06 12.72
N PRO A 128 -11.13 0.65 11.65
CA PRO A 128 -11.96 0.02 10.63
C PRO A 128 -11.39 -1.34 10.25
N ARG A 129 -12.29 -2.32 10.04
CA ARG A 129 -11.91 -3.67 9.62
C ARG A 129 -11.46 -3.62 8.17
N GLY A 130 -10.30 -4.19 7.91
CA GLY A 130 -9.80 -4.39 6.56
C GLY A 130 -10.05 -5.81 6.07
N ARG A 131 -10.14 -5.98 4.76
CA ARG A 131 -10.11 -7.23 4.02
C ARG A 131 -8.97 -7.17 3.02
N THR A 132 -8.27 -8.28 2.88
CA THR A 132 -7.15 -8.44 1.95
C THR A 132 -7.19 -9.82 1.32
N ARG A 133 -6.33 -10.06 0.34
CA ARG A 133 -6.19 -11.34 -0.32
C ARG A 133 -4.73 -11.62 -0.64
N THR A 134 -4.27 -12.84 -0.40
CA THR A 134 -2.97 -13.31 -0.90
C THR A 134 -3.03 -13.64 -2.38
N GLY A 135 -1.90 -13.49 -3.06
CA GLY A 135 -1.76 -13.87 -4.47
C GLY A 135 -1.82 -15.40 -4.66
N PRO A 136 -1.96 -15.87 -5.91
CA PRO A 136 -1.92 -17.30 -6.21
C PRO A 136 -0.54 -17.90 -5.95
N ALA A 137 -0.51 -19.23 -5.75
CA ALA A 137 0.75 -19.96 -5.67
C ALA A 137 1.52 -19.85 -7.01
N PRO A 138 2.87 -19.89 -7.01
CA PRO A 138 3.65 -19.69 -8.24
C PRO A 138 3.33 -20.65 -9.40
N ALA A 139 2.85 -21.86 -9.10
CA ALA A 139 2.48 -22.87 -10.09
C ALA A 139 0.99 -22.85 -10.48
N SER A 140 0.21 -21.90 -9.97
CA SER A 140 -1.22 -21.78 -10.25
C SER A 140 -1.46 -21.26 -11.66
N ASP A 141 -2.44 -21.86 -12.34
CA ASP A 141 -2.97 -21.45 -13.65
C ASP A 141 -4.31 -20.68 -13.56
N ARG A 142 -4.87 -20.55 -12.34
CA ARG A 142 -6.07 -19.76 -12.03
C ARG A 142 -6.02 -18.36 -12.68
N PRO A 143 -7.11 -17.89 -13.33
CA PRO A 143 -7.21 -16.53 -13.83
C PRO A 143 -7.15 -15.48 -12.70
N LEU A 144 -6.53 -14.34 -12.98
CA LEU A 144 -6.46 -13.19 -12.08
C LEU A 144 -7.50 -12.16 -12.45
N HIS A 145 -8.27 -11.71 -11.46
CA HIS A 145 -9.25 -10.65 -11.61
C HIS A 145 -8.71 -9.39 -10.95
N PHE A 146 -8.46 -8.34 -11.72
CA PHE A 146 -7.95 -7.09 -11.17
C PHE A 146 -8.51 -5.90 -11.94
N VAL A 147 -8.49 -4.75 -11.28
CA VAL A 147 -8.81 -3.46 -11.89
C VAL A 147 -7.54 -2.65 -12.00
N VAL A 148 -7.33 -2.00 -13.14
CA VAL A 148 -6.32 -0.95 -13.30
C VAL A 148 -7.01 0.37 -12.99
N ALA A 149 -6.44 1.12 -12.04
CA ALA A 149 -6.98 2.41 -11.64
C ALA A 149 -5.85 3.38 -11.33
N SER A 150 -6.18 4.64 -11.42
CA SER A 150 -5.41 5.77 -10.91
C SER A 150 -6.16 6.35 -9.70
N TYR A 151 -5.52 7.22 -8.94
CA TYR A 151 -6.19 7.95 -7.86
C TYR A 151 -7.30 8.86 -8.36
N ARG A 152 -7.19 9.38 -9.58
CA ARG A 152 -8.25 10.17 -10.20
C ARG A 152 -9.54 9.34 -10.31
N ASP A 153 -9.41 8.09 -10.76
CA ASP A 153 -10.53 7.16 -10.91
C ASP A 153 -11.17 6.84 -9.54
N LEU A 154 -10.34 6.68 -8.50
CA LEU A 154 -10.82 6.46 -7.12
C LEU A 154 -11.49 7.70 -6.50
N LEU A 155 -11.13 8.90 -6.96
CA LEU A 155 -11.70 10.16 -6.50
C LEU A 155 -12.92 10.59 -7.33
N GLY A 156 -13.27 9.86 -8.40
CA GLY A 156 -14.46 10.10 -9.21
C GLY A 156 -14.30 11.20 -10.26
N SER A 157 -13.07 11.54 -10.67
CA SER A 157 -12.79 12.61 -11.65
C SER A 157 -12.87 12.15 -13.12
N GLY A 158 -13.70 11.14 -13.41
CA GLY A 158 -13.92 10.64 -14.77
C GLY A 158 -15.17 9.76 -14.89
N ASP A 159 -15.25 8.69 -14.09
CA ASP A 159 -16.36 7.74 -14.06
C ASP A 159 -16.70 7.28 -12.62
N ASP A 160 -17.63 6.33 -12.48
CA ASP A 160 -18.09 5.79 -11.18
C ASP A 160 -17.17 4.69 -10.61
N THR A 161 -15.94 4.52 -11.14
CA THR A 161 -15.03 3.41 -10.76
C THR A 161 -14.78 3.34 -9.26
N GLY A 162 -14.46 4.47 -8.63
CA GLY A 162 -14.25 4.52 -7.17
C GLY A 162 -15.46 4.02 -6.38
N GLN A 163 -16.68 4.41 -6.77
CA GLN A 163 -17.91 4.00 -6.08
C GLN A 163 -18.26 2.54 -6.32
N ARG A 164 -18.08 2.03 -7.55
CA ARG A 164 -18.27 0.60 -7.84
C ARG A 164 -17.33 -0.26 -7.00
N LEU A 165 -16.05 0.13 -6.91
CA LEU A 165 -15.06 -0.56 -6.08
C LEU A 165 -15.37 -0.47 -4.58
N SER A 166 -15.95 0.66 -4.12
CA SER A 166 -16.31 0.87 -2.71
C SER A 166 -17.49 0.01 -2.28
N ARG A 167 -18.42 -0.30 -3.18
CA ARG A 167 -19.56 -1.20 -2.91
C ARG A 167 -19.20 -2.69 -2.89
N HIS A 168 -17.96 -3.03 -3.26
CA HIS A 168 -17.46 -4.42 -3.31
C HIS A 168 -18.26 -5.34 -4.23
N GLU A 169 -18.82 -4.78 -5.30
CA GLU A 169 -19.59 -5.54 -6.30
C GLU A 169 -18.72 -6.56 -7.06
N GLU A 170 -17.40 -6.37 -7.05
CA GLU A 170 -16.42 -7.18 -7.79
C GLU A 170 -15.60 -8.08 -6.87
N ASP A 171 -15.40 -9.34 -7.26
CA ASP A 171 -14.45 -10.27 -6.64
C ASP A 171 -13.04 -10.12 -7.25
N LEU A 172 -12.28 -9.16 -6.73
CA LEU A 172 -10.94 -8.86 -7.21
C LEU A 172 -9.86 -9.57 -6.39
N ASP A 173 -8.82 -10.04 -7.09
CA ASP A 173 -7.56 -10.45 -6.49
C ASP A 173 -6.78 -9.23 -5.96
N PHE A 174 -6.75 -8.13 -6.72
CA PHE A 174 -6.10 -6.87 -6.33
C PHE A 174 -6.52 -5.70 -7.22
N ILE A 175 -6.12 -4.50 -6.83
CA ILE A 175 -6.17 -3.29 -7.66
C ILE A 175 -4.74 -2.94 -8.09
N LEU A 176 -4.52 -2.79 -9.40
CA LEU A 176 -3.30 -2.26 -9.97
C LEU A 176 -3.40 -0.73 -10.01
N LEU A 177 -2.66 -0.07 -9.15
CA LEU A 177 -2.70 1.37 -8.99
C LEU A 177 -1.55 2.04 -9.73
N LEU A 178 -1.89 2.88 -10.70
CA LEU A 178 -0.96 3.72 -11.44
C LEU A 178 -0.69 5.01 -10.67
N GLY A 179 0.58 5.24 -10.32
CA GLY A 179 1.01 6.34 -9.44
C GLY A 179 1.04 7.73 -10.07
N ASP A 180 0.77 7.86 -11.38
CA ASP A 180 0.84 9.08 -12.20
C ASP A 180 -0.27 10.10 -11.89
N SER A 181 -1.45 9.66 -11.47
CA SER A 181 -2.59 10.55 -11.17
C SER A 181 -2.38 11.50 -9.98
N LEU A 182 -1.41 11.25 -9.10
CA LEU A 182 -1.02 12.22 -8.07
C LEU A 182 -0.32 13.46 -8.67
N HIS A 183 0.03 13.39 -9.94
CA HIS A 183 1.02 14.23 -10.58
C HIS A 183 0.43 15.31 -11.48
N GLU A 184 -0.73 15.03 -12.09
CA GLU A 184 -1.26 15.73 -13.27
C GLU A 184 -1.65 17.21 -13.07
N GLU A 185 -1.50 17.78 -11.87
CA GLU A 185 -1.73 19.21 -11.62
C GLU A 185 -0.61 19.90 -10.82
N GLY A 186 0.62 19.38 -10.82
CA GLY A 186 1.73 20.04 -10.10
C GLY A 186 1.59 20.02 -8.56
N SER A 187 0.71 19.18 -8.04
CA SER A 187 0.27 19.12 -6.64
C SER A 187 1.40 18.92 -5.60
N PHE A 188 2.55 18.33 -5.98
CA PHE A 188 3.70 18.12 -5.07
C PHE A 188 4.89 19.05 -5.34
N ARG A 189 4.89 19.78 -6.47
CA ARG A 189 6.02 20.60 -6.92
C ARG A 189 6.14 21.83 -6.03
N GLY A 190 7.36 22.13 -5.56
CA GLY A 190 7.61 23.27 -4.66
C GLY A 190 7.06 23.11 -3.24
N LEU A 191 6.31 22.04 -2.92
CA LEU A 191 5.79 21.81 -1.58
C LEU A 191 6.88 21.42 -0.57
N SER A 192 6.74 21.91 0.66
CA SER A 192 7.52 21.42 1.80
C SER A 192 7.17 19.96 2.11
N ALA A 193 8.07 19.23 2.78
CA ALA A 193 7.80 17.85 3.21
C ALA A 193 6.52 17.73 4.06
N ARG A 194 6.23 18.75 4.89
CA ARG A 194 4.99 18.84 5.66
C ARG A 194 3.76 18.96 4.76
N ALA A 195 3.78 19.90 3.82
CA ALA A 195 2.66 20.09 2.90
C ALA A 195 2.39 18.85 2.04
N ARG A 196 3.43 18.12 1.62
CA ARG A 196 3.28 16.83 0.92
C ARG A 196 2.60 15.77 1.78
N ARG A 197 2.98 15.66 3.06
CA ARG A 197 2.33 14.77 4.03
C ARG A 197 0.87 15.16 4.26
N ASP A 198 0.57 16.45 4.34
CA ASP A 198 -0.79 16.96 4.49
C ASP A 198 -1.67 16.58 3.29
N LEU A 199 -1.14 16.70 2.07
CA LEU A 199 -1.81 16.26 0.85
C LEU A 199 -2.08 14.74 0.85
N CYS A 200 -1.10 13.92 1.24
CA CYS A 200 -1.28 12.47 1.35
C CYS A 200 -2.36 12.10 2.37
N ARG A 201 -2.39 12.79 3.52
CA ARG A 201 -3.42 12.61 4.54
C ARG A 201 -4.81 12.97 4.01
N ALA A 202 -4.94 14.12 3.35
CA ALA A 202 -6.19 14.57 2.75
C ALA A 202 -6.73 13.55 1.74
N TRP A 203 -5.89 13.12 0.81
CA TRP A 203 -6.24 12.11 -0.19
C TRP A 203 -6.71 10.80 0.46
N ARG A 204 -5.96 10.27 1.43
CA ARG A 204 -6.32 9.07 2.20
C ARG A 204 -7.55 9.22 3.09
N THR A 205 -8.04 10.44 3.31
CA THR A 205 -9.23 10.70 4.15
C THR A 205 -10.52 10.64 3.34
N HIS A 206 -10.44 10.71 2.00
CA HIS A 206 -11.58 10.62 1.11
C HIS A 206 -12.37 9.31 1.38
N PRO A 207 -13.71 9.35 1.60
CA PRO A 207 -14.49 8.18 2.01
C PRO A 207 -14.34 6.98 1.08
N VAL A 208 -14.42 7.22 -0.24
CA VAL A 208 -14.24 6.18 -1.26
C VAL A 208 -12.85 5.56 -1.17
N VAL A 209 -11.82 6.40 -1.03
CA VAL A 209 -10.42 5.94 -0.94
C VAL A 209 -10.24 5.08 0.32
N ARG A 210 -10.77 5.51 1.47
CA ARG A 210 -10.74 4.74 2.71
C ARG A 210 -11.41 3.37 2.56
N GLN A 211 -12.56 3.32 1.90
CA GLN A 211 -13.34 2.10 1.73
C GLN A 211 -12.69 1.13 0.73
N VAL A 212 -12.23 1.62 -0.41
CA VAL A 212 -11.56 0.79 -1.43
C VAL A 212 -10.26 0.21 -0.85
N HIS A 213 -9.42 1.03 -0.22
CA HIS A 213 -8.19 0.54 0.40
C HIS A 213 -8.40 -0.41 1.58
N ALA A 214 -9.49 -0.26 2.32
CA ALA A 214 -9.79 -1.18 3.40
C ALA A 214 -10.12 -2.58 2.88
N HIS A 215 -10.65 -2.74 1.66
CA HIS A 215 -11.25 -4.02 1.24
C HIS A 215 -10.53 -4.76 0.10
N HIS A 216 -9.63 -4.09 -0.60
CA HIS A 216 -8.89 -4.64 -1.73
C HIS A 216 -7.38 -4.45 -1.51
N PRO A 217 -6.54 -5.46 -1.77
CA PRO A 217 -5.10 -5.27 -1.76
C PRO A 217 -4.66 -4.50 -3.01
N PHE A 218 -3.67 -3.63 -2.84
CA PHE A 218 -3.12 -2.80 -3.90
C PHE A 218 -1.76 -3.31 -4.36
N LEU A 219 -1.56 -3.38 -5.67
CA LEU A 219 -0.24 -3.42 -6.29
C LEU A 219 0.02 -2.06 -6.91
N VAL A 220 1.06 -1.36 -6.48
CA VAL A 220 1.36 0.00 -6.95
C VAL A 220 2.46 -0.05 -8.00
N LEU A 221 2.20 0.52 -9.16
CA LEU A 221 3.19 0.76 -10.20
C LEU A 221 3.47 2.26 -10.28
N TRP A 222 4.76 2.59 -10.38
CA TRP A 222 5.24 3.95 -10.57
C TRP A 222 5.92 4.04 -11.93
N GLU A 223 5.69 5.12 -12.66
CA GLU A 223 6.58 5.48 -13.76
C GLU A 223 7.91 6.02 -13.20
N GLY A 224 8.99 5.79 -13.94
CA GLY A 224 10.34 6.23 -13.58
C GLY A 224 10.52 7.76 -13.56
N ASP A 225 11.76 8.22 -13.42
CA ASP A 225 12.10 9.65 -13.43
C ASP A 225 11.64 10.33 -14.72
N VAL A 226 10.56 11.11 -14.62
CA VAL A 226 10.23 12.13 -15.61
C VAL A 226 10.99 13.41 -15.22
N PRO A 227 11.97 13.88 -15.99
CA PRO A 227 12.72 15.09 -15.65
C PRO A 227 11.82 16.31 -15.48
N GLY A 228 12.08 17.15 -14.47
CA GLY A 228 11.34 18.41 -14.23
C GLY A 228 9.99 18.27 -13.52
N SER A 229 9.56 17.03 -13.29
CA SER A 229 8.28 16.64 -12.71
C SER A 229 8.12 17.02 -11.22
N GLY A 230 9.22 17.16 -10.48
CA GLY A 230 9.18 17.34 -9.02
C GLY A 230 9.03 16.01 -8.25
N TRP A 231 9.09 14.88 -8.96
CA TRP A 231 9.19 13.53 -8.39
C TRP A 231 10.61 13.16 -8.02
N GLU A 232 11.21 14.02 -7.21
CA GLU A 232 12.48 13.74 -6.57
C GLU A 232 12.31 12.60 -5.54
N GLU A 233 13.41 11.90 -5.24
CA GLU A 233 13.51 10.83 -4.24
C GLU A 233 12.77 11.15 -2.92
N ARG A 234 12.78 12.42 -2.48
CA ARG A 234 12.09 12.86 -1.27
C ARG A 234 10.56 12.77 -1.35
N THR A 235 9.97 13.10 -2.50
CA THR A 235 8.51 13.01 -2.72
C THR A 235 8.08 11.55 -2.76
N ARG A 236 8.82 10.69 -3.47
CA ARG A 236 8.58 9.24 -3.51
C ARG A 236 8.61 8.60 -2.12
N ARG A 237 9.59 8.97 -1.29
CA ARG A 237 9.67 8.47 0.09
C ARG A 237 8.44 8.82 0.92
N ILE A 238 7.99 10.07 0.85
CA ILE A 238 6.79 10.51 1.57
C ILE A 238 5.57 9.73 1.08
N LEU A 239 5.39 9.56 -0.23
CA LEU A 239 4.27 8.80 -0.79
C LEU A 239 4.27 7.34 -0.33
N CYS A 240 5.44 6.69 -0.35
CA CYS A 240 5.60 5.32 0.15
C CYS A 240 5.18 5.18 1.62
N ASP A 241 5.24 6.22 2.44
CA ASP A 241 4.78 6.19 3.83
C ASP A 241 3.25 6.07 3.94
N TYR A 242 2.49 6.49 2.93
CA TYR A 242 1.02 6.44 2.92
C TYR A 242 0.44 5.30 2.09
N LEU A 243 1.31 4.42 1.56
CA LEU A 243 0.90 3.32 0.71
C LEU A 243 1.25 1.97 1.33
N PRO A 244 0.42 0.93 1.10
CA PRO A 244 0.66 -0.40 1.62
C PRO A 244 1.68 -1.17 0.76
N ILE A 245 2.82 -0.54 0.50
CA ILE A 245 3.93 -1.12 -0.27
C ILE A 245 5.21 -1.12 0.57
N ARG A 246 6.11 -2.04 0.26
CA ARG A 246 7.47 -2.00 0.78
C ARG A 246 8.12 -0.69 0.34
N PRO A 247 8.96 -0.07 1.19
CA PRO A 247 9.82 1.02 0.75
C PRO A 247 10.90 0.44 -0.18
N SER A 248 10.54 0.16 -1.42
CA SER A 248 11.38 -0.54 -2.39
C SER A 248 12.13 0.42 -3.31
N TRP A 249 12.64 1.54 -2.80
CA TRP A 249 13.55 2.39 -3.59
C TRP A 249 14.80 1.62 -4.04
N GLN A 250 15.13 0.48 -3.41
CA GLN A 250 16.14 -0.48 -3.91
C GLN A 250 15.71 -1.28 -5.15
N LEU A 251 14.40 -1.46 -5.39
CA LEU A 251 13.88 -2.03 -6.64
C LEU A 251 13.87 -0.99 -7.78
N PHE A 252 13.79 0.31 -7.44
CA PHE A 252 13.74 1.43 -8.40
C PHE A 252 15.09 2.11 -8.66
N ALA A 253 16.05 1.97 -7.74
CA ALA A 253 17.45 2.22 -8.02
C ALA A 253 17.88 1.15 -9.01
N GLY A 254 17.75 1.46 -10.30
CA GLY A 254 18.19 0.58 -11.37
C GLY A 254 19.54 -0.01 -11.00
N ARG A 255 19.70 -1.33 -11.17
CA ARG A 255 21.00 -1.97 -11.03
C ARG A 255 22.05 -1.05 -11.65
N PRO A 256 23.18 -0.76 -10.99
CA PRO A 256 24.22 0.05 -11.61
C PRO A 256 24.45 -0.53 -12.99
N ARG A 257 24.28 0.29 -14.04
CA ARG A 257 24.58 -0.14 -15.40
C ARG A 257 25.98 -0.74 -15.35
N PRO A 258 26.20 -1.99 -15.78
CA PRO A 258 27.57 -2.48 -15.90
C PRO A 258 28.31 -1.45 -16.73
N ALA A 259 29.48 -1.00 -16.23
CA ALA A 259 30.28 0.02 -16.87
C ALA A 259 30.35 -0.31 -18.36
N ALA A 260 29.94 0.65 -19.20
CA ALA A 260 29.95 0.46 -20.64
C ALA A 260 31.36 0.03 -21.03
N ARG A 261 31.52 -1.23 -21.47
CA ARG A 261 32.76 -1.63 -22.13
C ARG A 261 32.93 -0.71 -23.32
N PRO A 262 34.11 -0.09 -23.51
CA PRO A 262 34.33 0.78 -24.66
C PRO A 262 34.06 -0.03 -25.92
N VAL A 263 33.02 0.37 -26.66
CA VAL A 263 32.72 -0.20 -27.97
C VAL A 263 33.77 0.35 -28.91
N VAL A 264 34.71 -0.50 -29.32
CA VAL A 264 35.60 -0.20 -30.44
C VAL A 264 34.70 -0.11 -31.68
N SER A 265 34.61 1.09 -32.23
CA SER A 265 33.87 1.39 -33.46
C SER A 265 34.48 0.63 -34.63
N ALA A 266 33.78 -0.39 -35.11
CA ALA A 266 33.96 -0.89 -36.46
C ALA A 266 32.78 -0.38 -37.30
N ALA A 267 33.07 0.52 -38.24
CA ALA A 267 32.09 1.12 -39.13
C ALA A 267 31.31 0.05 -39.90
N ARG A 268 29.98 0.13 -39.89
CA ARG A 268 29.09 -0.60 -40.81
C ARG A 268 28.31 0.40 -41.67
N PRO A 269 28.13 0.12 -42.97
CA PRO A 269 27.58 1.08 -43.92
C PRO A 269 26.06 1.24 -43.76
N SER A 270 25.58 2.44 -44.10
CA SER A 270 24.19 2.88 -43.92
C SER A 270 23.21 2.09 -44.79
N ARG A 271 22.20 1.48 -44.16
CA ARG A 271 21.01 0.95 -44.84
C ARG A 271 19.91 2.00 -44.74
N ARG A 272 19.52 2.57 -45.88
CA ARG A 272 18.37 3.50 -45.99
C ARG A 272 17.09 2.80 -45.52
N GLU A 273 16.43 3.38 -44.52
CA GLU A 273 15.10 2.97 -44.09
C GLU A 273 14.05 3.33 -45.16
N ARG A 274 13.16 2.40 -45.49
CA ARG A 274 11.93 2.68 -46.23
C ARG A 274 10.79 2.85 -45.22
N PRO A 275 9.92 3.87 -45.36
CA PRO A 275 8.81 4.08 -44.44
C PRO A 275 7.70 3.04 -44.67
N TRP A 276 7.13 2.55 -43.58
CA TRP A 276 6.04 1.59 -43.52
C TRP A 276 4.73 2.23 -44.03
N ARG A 277 4.03 1.58 -44.96
CA ARG A 277 2.66 1.95 -45.37
C ARG A 277 1.67 1.01 -44.69
N LEU A 278 0.65 1.58 -44.03
CA LEU A 278 -0.51 0.86 -43.51
C LEU A 278 -1.48 0.52 -44.65
N PRO A 279 -2.11 -0.67 -44.65
CA PRO A 279 -3.11 -1.02 -45.65
C PRO A 279 -4.48 -0.41 -45.31
N PHE A 280 -5.13 0.21 -46.30
CA PHE A 280 -6.55 0.52 -46.26
C PHE A 280 -7.37 -0.74 -46.54
N ALA A 281 -8.43 -0.95 -45.75
CA ALA A 281 -9.44 -1.98 -45.99
C ALA A 281 -10.34 -1.58 -47.17
N ALA A 282 -10.80 -2.59 -47.92
CA ALA A 282 -11.79 -2.48 -48.99
C ALA A 282 -13.21 -2.69 -48.45
#